data_AF-A0AAW2B3V2-F1
#
_entry.id   AF-A0AAW2B3V2-F1
#
_cell.length_a   1.000
_cell.length_b   1.000
_cell.length_c   1.000
_cell.angle_alpha   90.00
_cell.angle_beta   90.00
_cell.angle_gamma   90.00
#
_symmetry.space_group_name_H-M   'P 1'
#
loop_
_entity.id
_entity.type
_entity.pdbx_description
1 polymer ?
#
loop_
_entity_poly.entity_id
_entity_poly.type
_entity_poly.pdbx_seq_one_letter_code
_entity_poly.pdbx_strand_id
1 'polypeptide(L)'
;WGDSVLIGPDVRKFTVEKLKMKKIKSESRKGESSDSVSCSSFKAESSSAQSSSEDAEVFTPELIHGDDEDKHKNTYRFLCPHAGQFQCSLTNLVFVMEGEGKMLYNIVSWDPRLLDGLGQMQPAGPLYNIDCSAGSVSQLHFPHCEIFSEENKGGLAVAHFTGGNVEIIQPLKVTETHVIIDIRELSNFVIVWIKSKLGFPIRGQVLLFLQALSLEKKKLNVHLLPENVPVSEVQSRHRDKKYTETSSKCHLIPYQQYSLCCEPEECEVQPKTEMFEFNFGPNYHPTFEVFLDVNIEEVRLGILDKTEGGKEVWNRRRIFLTAPSKGVEPPKPEIEFVNTHGGKLIQRVSSVMAIADSLKSKNMITSEIWGKIKAAEPKQQKMRDLLEALDSGGDSVKAEFYRLLKENEPQLVDELESGPSRPSPQ
;
A
#
# COMPACT_ATOMS: atom_id res chain seq x y z
N TRP A 1 -13.16 -65.04 17.01
CA TRP A 1 -12.32 -64.93 15.81
C TRP A 1 -12.61 -63.56 15.19
N GLY A 2 -11.91 -62.47 15.49
CA GLY A 2 -10.78 -62.21 16.39
C GLY A 2 -10.72 -60.70 16.68
N ASP A 3 -10.31 -60.37 17.90
CA ASP A 3 -9.97 -59.03 18.39
C ASP A 3 -8.59 -58.55 17.90
N SER A 4 -8.36 -57.23 17.87
CA SER A 4 -7.13 -56.47 18.27
C SER A 4 -7.27 -55.02 17.77
N VAL A 5 -7.61 -54.02 18.58
CA VAL A 5 -6.76 -53.19 19.47
C VAL A 5 -5.49 -52.67 18.80
N LEU A 6 -5.39 -51.33 18.57
CA LEU A 6 -4.16 -50.54 18.77
C LEU A 6 -4.45 -49.04 19.08
N ILE A 7 -4.18 -48.67 20.34
CA ILE A 7 -3.41 -47.51 20.84
C ILE A 7 -3.89 -46.08 20.52
N GLY A 8 -4.57 -45.47 21.50
CA GLY A 8 -4.66 -44.00 21.65
C GLY A 8 -3.40 -43.42 22.30
N PRO A 9 -3.04 -42.15 22.03
CA PRO A 9 -1.83 -41.56 22.59
C PRO A 9 -1.99 -41.23 24.09
N ASP A 10 -1.02 -41.73 24.84
CA ASP A 10 -0.73 -41.57 26.27
C ASP A 10 -0.48 -40.09 26.62
N VAL A 11 -1.50 -39.38 27.12
CA VAL A 11 -1.33 -38.04 27.72
C VAL A 11 -0.84 -38.23 29.15
N ARG A 12 0.49 -38.34 29.28
CA ARG A 12 1.16 -38.27 30.58
C ARG A 12 0.97 -36.88 31.17
N LYS A 13 0.28 -36.85 32.32
CA LYS A 13 0.25 -35.72 33.25
C LYS A 13 1.67 -35.26 33.56
N PHE A 14 2.03 -34.05 33.13
CA PHE A 14 3.20 -33.35 33.66
C PHE A 14 2.78 -32.46 34.83
N THR A 15 3.36 -32.76 35.97
CA THR A 15 3.20 -32.06 37.25
C THR A 15 3.88 -30.69 37.17
N VAL A 16 3.16 -29.64 37.55
CA VAL A 16 3.69 -28.27 37.67
C VAL A 16 4.65 -28.21 38.86
N GLU A 17 5.96 -28.18 38.61
CA GLU A 17 6.94 -27.84 39.64
C GLU A 17 7.11 -26.31 39.78
N LYS A 18 7.16 -25.89 41.05
CA LYS A 18 7.18 -24.51 41.52
C LYS A 18 8.46 -23.76 41.16
N LEU A 19 8.35 -22.69 40.38
CA LEU A 19 9.37 -21.63 40.30
C LEU A 19 9.28 -20.71 41.53
N LYS A 20 10.24 -20.84 42.45
CA LYS A 20 10.47 -19.91 43.58
C LYS A 20 11.16 -18.64 43.08
N MET A 21 10.49 -17.49 43.15
CA MET A 21 11.14 -16.17 43.09
C MET A 21 11.96 -15.94 44.37
N LYS A 22 13.26 -15.66 44.20
CA LYS A 22 14.16 -15.23 45.29
C LYS A 22 14.14 -13.70 45.35
N LYS A 23 13.39 -13.15 46.31
CA LYS A 23 13.37 -11.73 46.65
C LYS A 23 14.61 -11.41 47.48
N ILE A 24 15.56 -10.64 46.94
CA ILE A 24 16.63 -10.04 47.74
C ILE A 24 16.09 -8.72 48.29
N LYS A 25 16.03 -8.65 49.63
CA LYS A 25 15.65 -7.50 50.42
C LYS A 25 16.93 -6.75 50.80
N SER A 26 17.02 -5.47 50.48
CA SER A 26 17.95 -4.55 51.15
C SER A 26 17.15 -3.32 51.62
N GLU A 27 16.82 -3.32 52.91
CA GLU A 27 16.50 -2.09 53.65
C GLU A 27 17.82 -1.49 54.15
N SER A 28 18.04 -0.18 54.00
CA SER A 28 18.06 0.73 55.15
C SER A 28 18.29 2.19 54.78
N ARG A 29 17.46 3.03 55.43
CA ARG A 29 17.70 4.37 55.98
C ARG A 29 17.65 5.63 55.10
N LYS A 30 16.68 6.47 55.50
CA LYS A 30 16.57 7.92 55.29
C LYS A 30 17.80 8.69 55.78
N GLY A 31 18.12 9.76 55.07
CA GLY A 31 18.85 10.93 55.54
C GLY A 31 18.64 12.08 54.56
N GLU A 32 18.08 13.19 55.04
CA GLU A 32 17.92 14.46 54.32
C GLU A 32 19.26 15.16 54.14
N SER A 33 19.46 15.88 53.03
CA SER A 33 20.04 17.24 52.97
C SER A 33 20.21 17.67 51.51
N SER A 34 19.99 18.97 51.28
CA SER A 34 20.29 19.72 50.07
C SER A 34 21.77 19.61 49.66
N ASP A 35 22.04 19.71 48.36
CA ASP A 35 22.80 20.83 47.80
C ASP A 35 22.91 20.76 46.28
N SER A 36 22.98 21.95 45.71
CA SER A 36 23.05 22.28 44.29
C SER A 36 24.50 22.48 43.89
N VAL A 37 24.99 21.80 42.84
CA VAL A 37 26.18 22.25 42.09
C VAL A 37 26.08 21.79 40.64
N SER A 38 26.14 22.75 39.73
CA SER A 38 26.30 22.60 38.29
C SER A 38 27.76 22.46 37.88
N CYS A 39 27.96 21.89 36.68
CA CYS A 39 29.05 22.17 35.73
C CYS A 39 30.39 21.45 35.96
N SER A 40 30.81 20.64 34.98
CA SER A 40 31.90 21.04 34.07
C SER A 40 32.18 19.99 33.00
N SER A 41 32.41 20.53 31.81
CA SER A 41 32.75 19.86 30.56
C SER A 41 34.13 19.22 30.58
N PHE A 42 34.28 18.10 29.88
CA PHE A 42 35.57 17.69 29.30
C PHE A 42 35.38 17.36 27.82
N LYS A 43 36.09 18.13 26.98
CA LYS A 43 36.31 17.91 25.55
C LYS A 43 37.73 17.34 25.38
N ALA A 44 37.87 16.30 24.56
CA ALA A 44 39.06 15.95 23.75
C ALA A 44 38.62 14.83 22.79
N GLU A 45 38.34 15.09 21.52
CA GLU A 45 39.23 15.16 20.35
C GLU A 45 39.19 13.88 19.49
N SER A 46 38.42 14.02 18.40
CA SER A 46 38.65 13.56 17.01
C SER A 46 39.37 12.21 16.76
N SER A 47 38.59 11.25 16.26
CA SER A 47 39.01 10.47 15.08
C SER A 47 37.84 10.41 14.09
N SER A 48 38.17 10.61 12.83
CA SER A 48 37.28 10.76 11.68
C SER A 48 36.40 9.52 11.46
N ALA A 49 35.10 9.63 11.74
CA ALA A 49 34.07 8.75 11.20
C ALA A 49 33.23 9.56 10.22
N GLN A 50 33.11 9.01 9.01
CA GLN A 50 32.28 9.50 7.92
C GLN A 50 30.89 9.85 8.43
N SER A 51 30.33 10.95 7.91
CA SER A 51 28.97 11.38 8.20
C SER A 51 27.97 10.29 7.79
N SER A 52 27.57 9.46 8.75
CA SER A 52 26.40 8.60 8.62
C SER A 52 25.19 9.52 8.57
N SER A 53 24.60 9.74 7.40
CA SER A 53 23.25 10.29 7.39
C SER A 53 22.37 9.26 8.09
N GLU A 54 21.74 9.66 9.21
CA GLU A 54 20.81 8.82 9.97
C GLU A 54 19.51 8.52 9.20
N ASP A 55 19.35 9.09 8.01
CA ASP A 55 18.18 8.91 7.16
C ASP A 55 18.33 7.68 6.27
N ALA A 56 17.37 6.77 6.37
CA ALA A 56 17.24 5.62 5.50
C ALA A 56 16.99 6.06 4.05
N GLU A 57 17.67 5.43 3.10
CA GLU A 57 17.36 5.61 1.67
C GLU A 57 15.99 5.02 1.36
N VAL A 58 15.10 5.80 0.74
CA VAL A 58 13.76 5.33 0.39
C VAL A 58 13.80 4.63 -0.97
N PHE A 59 13.26 3.42 -1.04
CA PHE A 59 13.09 2.69 -2.29
C PHE A 59 11.63 2.28 -2.51
N THR A 60 11.23 2.15 -3.78
CA THR A 60 9.96 1.53 -4.16
C THR A 60 10.23 0.12 -4.65
N PRO A 61 9.70 -0.93 -3.98
CA PRO A 61 9.88 -2.30 -4.44
C PRO A 61 9.15 -2.55 -5.75
N GLU A 62 9.67 -3.48 -6.54
CA GLU A 62 8.97 -4.04 -7.67
C GLU A 62 7.92 -5.06 -7.19
N LEU A 63 6.69 -4.93 -7.68
CA LEU A 63 5.61 -5.87 -7.39
C LEU A 63 5.65 -7.04 -8.38
N ILE A 64 5.94 -8.23 -7.86
CA ILE A 64 5.85 -9.49 -8.59
C ILE A 64 4.44 -10.06 -8.36
N HIS A 65 3.69 -10.21 -9.43
CA HIS A 65 2.41 -10.90 -9.41
C HIS A 65 2.62 -12.40 -9.62
N GLY A 66 2.04 -13.22 -8.74
CA GLY A 66 2.06 -14.68 -8.89
C GLY A 66 1.18 -15.16 -10.05
N ASP A 67 1.44 -16.38 -10.52
CA ASP A 67 0.64 -17.06 -11.53
C ASP A 67 -0.80 -17.34 -11.05
N ASP A 68 -1.67 -17.81 -11.96
CA ASP A 68 -3.14 -17.84 -11.88
C ASP A 68 -3.80 -18.31 -10.56
N GLU A 69 -3.13 -19.10 -9.72
CA GLU A 69 -3.68 -19.62 -8.45
C GLU A 69 -3.61 -18.63 -7.27
N ASP A 70 -2.77 -17.59 -7.34
CA ASP A 70 -2.45 -16.71 -6.18
C ASP A 70 -2.52 -15.21 -6.54
N LYS A 71 -3.47 -14.83 -7.42
CA LYS A 71 -3.59 -13.48 -8.04
C LYS A 71 -3.60 -12.29 -7.07
N HIS A 72 -3.90 -12.54 -5.80
CA HIS A 72 -4.05 -11.52 -4.76
C HIS A 72 -2.86 -11.44 -3.79
N LYS A 73 -1.79 -12.20 -4.04
CA LYS A 73 -0.57 -12.14 -3.25
C LYS A 73 0.40 -11.14 -3.87
N ASN A 74 0.67 -10.04 -3.17
CA ASN A 74 1.73 -9.12 -3.57
C ASN A 74 3.06 -9.68 -3.07
N THR A 75 4.00 -9.91 -3.97
CA THR A 75 5.40 -10.15 -3.60
C THR A 75 6.22 -8.92 -3.95
N TYR A 76 6.93 -8.40 -2.97
CA TYR A 76 7.77 -7.21 -3.11
C TYR A 76 9.21 -7.65 -3.35
N ARG A 77 9.82 -7.12 -4.40
CA ARG A 77 11.23 -7.34 -4.74
C ARG A 77 12.01 -6.05 -4.63
N PHE A 78 13.17 -6.11 -3.99
CA PHE A 78 14.14 -5.02 -3.95
C PHE A 78 15.54 -5.53 -4.26
N LEU A 79 16.19 -4.89 -5.24
CA LEU A 79 17.58 -5.12 -5.59
C LEU A 79 18.42 -4.05 -4.87
N CYS A 80 19.01 -4.43 -3.76
CA CYS A 80 19.85 -3.56 -2.96
C CYS A 80 21.23 -3.42 -3.63
N PRO A 81 21.68 -2.19 -3.93
CA PRO A 81 22.92 -1.97 -4.66
C PRO A 81 24.18 -1.94 -3.77
N HIS A 82 24.04 -1.71 -2.47
CA HIS A 82 25.18 -1.57 -1.55
C HIS A 82 24.75 -1.70 -0.08
N ALA A 83 25.72 -1.80 0.82
CA ALA A 83 25.47 -1.73 2.25
C ALA A 83 24.78 -0.41 2.64
N GLY A 84 23.87 -0.45 3.60
CA GLY A 84 23.13 0.74 4.03
C GLY A 84 21.77 0.42 4.65
N GLN A 85 21.03 1.46 5.00
CA GLN A 85 19.68 1.37 5.55
C GLN A 85 18.67 1.82 4.50
N PHE A 86 17.69 0.97 4.21
CA PHE A 86 16.73 1.18 3.12
C PHE A 86 15.29 1.03 3.60
N GLN A 87 14.46 2.06 3.41
CA GLN A 87 13.04 2.06 3.78
C GLN A 87 12.16 1.86 2.55
N CYS A 88 11.27 0.87 2.61
CA CYS A 88 10.28 0.63 1.57
C CYS A 88 9.18 1.70 1.60
N SER A 89 8.92 2.33 0.45
CA SER A 89 7.87 3.35 0.29
C SER A 89 6.44 2.81 0.37
N LEU A 90 6.22 1.50 0.19
CA LEU A 90 4.89 0.88 0.20
C LEU A 90 4.52 0.28 1.55
N THR A 91 5.46 -0.39 2.22
CA THR A 91 5.22 -1.09 3.48
C THR A 91 5.85 -0.41 4.68
N ASN A 92 6.72 0.58 4.49
CA ASN A 92 7.55 1.19 5.55
C ASN A 92 8.46 0.20 6.30
N LEU A 93 8.66 -1.03 5.79
CA LEU A 93 9.72 -1.89 6.31
C LEU A 93 11.08 -1.26 6.02
N VAL A 94 11.98 -1.34 7.01
CA VAL A 94 13.38 -0.94 6.82
C VAL A 94 14.28 -2.16 6.89
N PHE A 95 15.19 -2.25 5.92
CA PHE A 95 16.22 -3.27 5.83
C PHE A 95 17.58 -2.62 6.06
N VAL A 96 18.36 -3.14 7.02
CA VAL A 96 19.77 -2.78 7.17
C VAL A 96 20.61 -3.86 6.50
N MET A 97 21.22 -3.50 5.37
CA MET A 97 21.93 -4.40 4.46
C MET A 97 23.43 -4.29 4.70
N GLU A 98 24.13 -5.42 4.74
CA GLU A 98 25.59 -5.45 4.88
C GLU A 98 26.34 -5.29 3.54
N GLY A 99 25.62 -5.33 2.41
CA GLY A 99 26.17 -5.27 1.06
C GLY A 99 25.07 -5.27 0.01
N GLU A 100 25.45 -5.50 -1.25
CA GLU A 100 24.49 -5.76 -2.31
C GLU A 100 23.67 -7.04 -2.04
N GLY A 101 22.44 -7.10 -2.55
CA GLY A 101 21.64 -8.31 -2.45
C GLY A 101 20.21 -8.16 -2.95
N LYS A 102 19.49 -9.28 -3.00
CA LYS A 102 18.10 -9.31 -3.50
C LYS A 102 17.15 -9.71 -2.37
N MET A 103 16.37 -8.73 -1.93
CA MET A 103 15.29 -8.91 -0.97
C MET A 103 14.00 -9.34 -1.68
N LEU A 104 13.34 -10.35 -1.12
CA LEU A 104 11.99 -10.76 -1.49
C LEU A 104 11.17 -10.85 -0.21
N TYR A 105 10.00 -10.22 -0.20
CA TYR A 105 9.10 -10.37 0.93
C TYR A 105 7.64 -10.24 0.52
N ASN A 106 6.75 -10.76 1.35
CA ASN A 106 5.30 -10.60 1.20
C ASN A 106 4.61 -10.63 2.56
N ILE A 107 3.35 -10.21 2.57
CA ILE A 107 2.47 -10.38 3.72
C ILE A 107 1.70 -11.68 3.52
N VAL A 108 1.83 -12.58 4.48
CA VAL A 108 1.17 -13.89 4.47
C VAL A 108 -0.06 -13.88 5.36
N SER A 109 -0.95 -14.84 5.13
CA SER A 109 -2.18 -14.95 5.92
C SER A 109 -1.88 -15.36 7.35
N TRP A 110 -2.61 -14.76 8.28
CA TRP A 110 -2.58 -15.15 9.69
C TRP A 110 -3.32 -16.47 9.90
N ASP A 111 -2.63 -17.52 10.34
CA ASP A 111 -3.25 -18.66 11.01
C ASP A 111 -3.32 -18.34 12.52
N PRO A 112 -4.51 -18.20 13.12
CA PRO A 112 -4.66 -17.93 14.55
C PRO A 112 -3.90 -18.92 15.45
N ARG A 113 -3.68 -20.15 14.96
CA ARG A 113 -2.95 -21.19 15.69
C ARG A 113 -1.46 -20.94 15.79
N LEU A 114 -0.90 -20.01 15.02
CA LEU A 114 0.52 -19.65 15.10
C LEU A 114 0.90 -19.11 16.49
N LEU A 115 -0.06 -18.54 17.22
CA LEU A 115 0.16 -18.06 18.59
C LEU A 115 -0.34 -19.04 19.67
N ASP A 116 -0.77 -20.25 19.29
CA ASP A 116 -1.21 -21.25 20.26
C ASP A 116 -0.07 -21.58 21.23
N GLY A 117 -0.36 -21.48 22.53
CA GLY A 117 0.61 -21.74 23.58
C GLY A 117 1.53 -20.56 23.95
N LEU A 118 1.47 -19.42 23.25
CA LEU A 118 2.24 -18.21 23.58
C LEU A 118 1.53 -17.26 24.58
N GLY A 119 0.45 -17.71 25.21
CA GLY A 119 -0.25 -16.99 26.28
C GLY A 119 -1.20 -15.89 25.75
N GLN A 120 -1.28 -14.74 26.45
CA GLN A 120 -2.16 -13.61 26.10
C GLN A 120 -1.58 -12.69 25.01
N MET A 121 -0.60 -13.14 24.23
CA MET A 121 0.02 -12.32 23.20
C MET A 121 -0.95 -12.10 22.04
N GLN A 122 -0.93 -10.91 21.45
CA GLN A 122 -1.78 -10.54 20.32
C GLN A 122 -0.96 -9.94 19.18
N PRO A 123 -1.35 -10.16 17.91
CA PRO A 123 -0.79 -9.48 16.75
C PRO A 123 -0.82 -7.96 16.88
N ALA A 124 0.25 -7.30 16.43
CA ALA A 124 0.37 -5.84 16.38
C ALA A 124 0.67 -5.31 14.97
N GLY A 125 0.71 -6.21 13.98
CA GLY A 125 1.04 -5.86 12.61
C GLY A 125 0.83 -7.03 11.65
N PRO A 126 1.08 -6.81 10.35
CA PRO A 126 1.10 -7.86 9.35
C PRO A 126 2.18 -8.92 9.62
N LEU A 127 1.90 -10.17 9.24
CA LEU A 127 2.88 -11.26 9.24
C LEU A 127 3.70 -11.20 7.95
N TYR A 128 4.97 -10.84 8.05
CA TYR A 128 5.87 -10.69 6.92
C TYR A 128 6.69 -11.95 6.73
N ASN A 129 6.64 -12.56 5.55
CA ASN A 129 7.63 -13.54 5.12
C ASN A 129 8.74 -12.82 4.35
N ILE A 130 9.97 -12.90 4.85
CA ILE A 130 11.12 -12.15 4.33
C ILE A 130 12.22 -13.13 3.97
N ASP A 131 12.81 -12.95 2.80
CA ASP A 131 13.92 -13.72 2.27
C ASP A 131 14.95 -12.80 1.60
N CYS A 132 16.21 -13.21 1.62
CA CYS A 132 17.31 -12.52 0.97
C CYS A 132 18.18 -13.53 0.23
N SER A 133 18.13 -13.47 -1.11
CA SER A 133 18.99 -14.27 -1.97
C SER A 133 20.18 -13.40 -2.40
N ALA A 134 21.41 -13.87 -2.14
CA ALA A 134 22.66 -13.17 -2.48
C ALA A 134 22.95 -11.86 -1.72
N GLY A 135 22.74 -11.85 -0.39
CA GLY A 135 23.14 -10.75 0.50
C GLY A 135 22.97 -11.15 1.97
N SER A 136 23.24 -10.21 2.87
CA SER A 136 23.02 -10.38 4.32
C SER A 136 22.29 -9.16 4.88
N VAL A 137 21.25 -9.44 5.66
CA VAL A 137 20.47 -8.43 6.39
C VAL A 137 20.89 -8.51 7.85
N SER A 138 21.40 -7.42 8.41
CA SER A 138 21.81 -7.39 9.81
C SER A 138 20.66 -6.98 10.74
N GLN A 139 19.78 -6.08 10.30
CA GLN A 139 18.64 -5.60 11.08
C GLN A 139 17.38 -5.43 10.25
N LEU A 140 16.24 -5.61 10.91
CA LEU A 140 14.91 -5.25 10.38
C LEU A 140 14.25 -4.23 11.29
N HIS A 141 13.66 -3.20 10.69
CA HIS A 141 12.77 -2.30 11.41
C HIS A 141 11.34 -2.51 10.92
N PHE A 142 10.48 -2.99 11.83
CA PHE A 142 9.08 -3.26 11.55
C PHE A 142 8.21 -2.04 11.91
N PRO A 143 7.37 -1.55 11.00
CA PRO A 143 6.49 -0.43 11.28
C PRO A 143 5.39 -0.83 12.26
N HIS A 144 5.13 0.03 13.23
CA HIS A 144 4.12 -0.16 14.26
C HIS A 144 3.22 1.09 14.34
N CYS A 145 2.03 0.95 14.91
CA CYS A 145 1.02 2.01 14.94
C CYS A 145 0.66 2.47 16.37
N GLU A 146 1.35 1.95 17.37
CA GLU A 146 1.17 2.27 18.77
C GLU A 146 1.47 3.74 19.06
N ILE A 147 0.58 4.36 19.84
CA ILE A 147 0.82 5.67 20.42
C ILE A 147 1.27 5.45 21.85
N PHE A 148 2.57 5.65 22.07
CA PHE A 148 3.14 5.45 23.38
C PHE A 148 2.85 6.62 24.32
N SER A 149 2.56 6.29 25.58
CA SER A 149 2.62 7.15 26.75
C SER A 149 3.72 6.64 27.68
N GLU A 150 4.15 7.43 28.66
CA GLU A 150 5.16 7.00 29.65
C GLU A 150 4.80 5.66 30.33
N GLU A 151 3.51 5.32 30.41
CA GLU A 151 3.01 4.12 31.06
C GLU A 151 3.08 2.84 30.20
N ASN A 152 3.32 2.95 28.88
CA ASN A 152 3.15 1.83 27.95
C ASN A 152 4.34 1.58 26.99
N LYS A 153 5.50 2.21 27.24
CA LYS A 153 6.75 2.19 26.44
C LYS A 153 7.50 0.84 26.32
N GLY A 154 6.88 -0.29 26.65
CA GLY A 154 7.58 -1.59 26.71
C GLY A 154 6.71 -2.81 26.43
N GLY A 155 5.71 -2.67 25.55
CA GLY A 155 4.73 -3.73 25.28
C GLY A 155 4.97 -4.56 24.03
N LEU A 156 5.90 -4.17 23.15
CA LEU A 156 6.10 -4.79 21.85
C LEU A 156 7.30 -5.75 21.84
N ALA A 157 7.15 -6.86 21.13
CA ALA A 157 8.22 -7.76 20.72
C ALA A 157 8.00 -8.21 19.27
N VAL A 158 8.96 -8.96 18.71
CA VAL A 158 8.79 -9.62 17.42
C VAL A 158 8.74 -11.13 17.62
N ALA A 159 7.70 -11.78 17.13
CA ALA A 159 7.68 -13.23 17.01
C ALA A 159 8.28 -13.63 15.66
N HIS A 160 9.22 -14.57 15.69
CA HIS A 160 9.91 -15.12 14.54
C HIS A 160 9.58 -16.61 14.43
N PHE A 161 9.10 -17.04 13.26
CA PHE A 161 8.68 -18.43 13.03
C PHE A 161 9.65 -19.13 12.09
N THR A 162 10.32 -20.16 12.57
CA THR A 162 11.37 -20.88 11.81
C THR A 162 11.34 -22.37 12.11
N GLY A 163 11.31 -23.20 11.07
CA GLY A 163 11.36 -24.66 11.22
C GLY A 163 10.23 -25.25 12.10
N GLY A 164 9.06 -24.60 12.16
CA GLY A 164 7.94 -25.01 13.02
C GLY A 164 8.03 -24.56 14.49
N ASN A 165 9.08 -23.81 14.85
CA ASN A 165 9.23 -23.21 16.18
C ASN A 165 8.89 -21.71 16.14
N VAL A 166 8.63 -21.15 17.32
CA VAL A 166 8.43 -19.70 17.50
C VAL A 166 9.42 -19.16 18.52
N GLU A 167 10.18 -18.15 18.11
CA GLU A 167 11.08 -17.38 18.97
C GLU A 167 10.49 -16.00 19.23
N ILE A 168 10.50 -15.54 20.49
CA ILE A 168 10.13 -14.16 20.84
C ILE A 168 11.40 -13.32 20.98
N ILE A 169 11.64 -12.45 20.00
CA ILE A 169 12.78 -11.55 19.93
C ILE A 169 12.44 -10.25 20.66
N GLN A 170 13.25 -9.90 21.65
CA GLN A 170 13.14 -8.60 22.31
C GLN A 170 13.71 -7.50 21.43
N PRO A 171 13.01 -6.37 21.25
CA PRO A 171 13.52 -5.27 20.42
C PRO A 171 14.80 -4.70 20.99
N LEU A 172 15.74 -4.35 20.10
CA LEU A 172 16.88 -3.51 20.45
C LEU A 172 16.42 -2.11 20.85
N LYS A 173 15.46 -1.59 20.09
CA LYS A 173 14.88 -0.27 20.26
C LYS A 173 13.46 -0.26 19.69
N VAL A 174 12.58 0.45 20.36
CA VAL A 174 11.26 0.81 19.83
C VAL A 174 11.26 2.33 19.67
N THR A 175 11.11 2.81 18.44
CA THR A 175 11.01 4.23 18.13
C THR A 175 9.54 4.67 18.17
N GLU A 176 9.22 5.87 17.69
CA GLU A 176 7.83 6.30 17.56
C GLU A 176 7.08 5.53 16.45
N THR A 177 7.81 4.91 15.52
CA THR A 177 7.23 4.32 14.30
C THR A 177 7.70 2.90 14.02
N HIS A 178 8.84 2.46 14.59
CA HIS A 178 9.43 1.16 14.26
C HIS A 178 9.92 0.36 15.48
N VAL A 179 9.78 -0.95 15.39
CA VAL A 179 10.41 -1.94 16.26
C VAL A 179 11.66 -2.46 15.57
N ILE A 180 12.83 -2.30 16.19
CA ILE A 180 14.14 -2.62 15.62
C ILE A 180 14.66 -3.92 16.24
N ILE A 181 15.04 -4.89 15.40
CA ILE A 181 15.66 -6.16 15.84
C ILE A 181 16.91 -6.48 15.02
N ASP A 182 17.85 -7.19 15.65
CA ASP A 182 18.93 -7.89 14.94
C ASP A 182 18.40 -9.19 14.33
N ILE A 183 18.93 -9.55 13.17
CA ILE A 183 18.56 -10.75 12.43
C ILE A 183 19.66 -11.80 12.52
N ARG A 184 19.24 -13.05 12.68
CA ARG A 184 20.12 -14.23 12.61
C ARG A 184 19.74 -15.16 11.47
N GLU A 185 18.45 -15.28 11.22
CA GLU A 185 17.84 -16.10 10.18
C GLU A 185 16.58 -15.36 9.68
N LEU A 186 16.27 -15.48 8.40
CA LEU A 186 15.12 -14.85 7.75
C LEU A 186 14.01 -15.88 7.51
N SER A 187 12.76 -15.49 7.78
CA SER A 187 11.56 -16.29 7.60
C SER A 187 10.33 -15.39 7.84
N ASN A 188 9.35 -15.85 8.62
CA ASN A 188 8.14 -15.14 8.96
C ASN A 188 8.31 -14.37 10.28
N PHE A 189 7.98 -13.09 10.26
CA PHE A 189 8.10 -12.18 11.39
C PHE A 189 6.84 -11.39 11.61
N VAL A 190 6.52 -11.13 12.87
CA VAL A 190 5.42 -10.23 13.22
C VAL A 190 5.62 -9.56 14.55
N ILE A 191 5.20 -8.30 14.65
CA ILE A 191 5.15 -7.61 15.93
C ILE A 191 4.00 -8.19 16.76
N VAL A 192 4.27 -8.46 18.03
CA VAL A 192 3.30 -8.97 19.01
C VAL A 192 3.30 -8.11 20.27
N TRP A 193 2.14 -8.05 20.92
CA TRP A 193 1.99 -7.44 22.24
C TRP A 193 2.25 -8.48 23.31
N ILE A 194 3.20 -8.23 24.20
CA ILE A 194 3.59 -9.18 25.27
C ILE A 194 2.54 -9.18 26.40
N LYS A 195 1.75 -8.11 26.53
CA LYS A 195 0.69 -7.97 27.53
C LYS A 195 -0.58 -7.47 26.88
N SER A 196 -1.72 -7.96 27.36
CA SER A 196 -3.04 -7.44 27.01
C SER A 196 -3.07 -5.93 27.21
N LYS A 197 -3.36 -5.21 26.15
CA LYS A 197 -3.58 -3.77 26.20
C LYS A 197 -4.97 -3.51 25.66
N LEU A 198 -5.83 -3.18 26.59
CA LEU A 198 -7.15 -2.68 26.30
C LEU A 198 -7.11 -1.15 26.49
N GLY A 199 -7.77 -0.40 25.59
CA GLY A 199 -8.01 1.03 25.79
C GLY A 199 -6.88 2.01 25.42
N PHE A 200 -5.80 1.57 24.77
CA PHE A 200 -4.78 2.49 24.26
C PHE A 200 -5.01 2.84 22.78
N PRO A 201 -4.85 4.11 22.38
CA PRO A 201 -5.03 4.50 20.99
C PRO A 201 -3.87 4.03 20.12
N ILE A 202 -4.18 3.76 18.86
CA ILE A 202 -3.25 3.52 17.77
C ILE A 202 -3.44 4.58 16.68
N ARG A 203 -2.41 4.77 15.86
CA ARG A 203 -2.53 5.44 14.57
C ARG A 203 -3.32 4.52 13.63
N GLY A 204 -4.45 5.02 13.17
CA GLY A 204 -5.31 4.35 12.21
C GLY A 204 -5.32 5.07 10.87
N GLN A 205 -5.97 4.45 9.91
CA GLN A 205 -6.22 5.00 8.59
C GLN A 205 -7.64 4.66 8.12
N VAL A 206 -8.22 5.59 7.34
CA VAL A 206 -9.47 5.42 6.63
C VAL A 206 -9.19 5.28 5.14
N LEU A 207 -9.55 4.14 4.55
CA LEU A 207 -9.38 3.87 3.11
C LEU A 207 -10.74 3.76 2.42
N LEU A 208 -10.84 4.34 1.22
CA LEU A 208 -12.09 4.47 0.48
C LEU A 208 -12.00 3.76 -0.86
N PHE A 209 -12.95 2.87 -1.14
CA PHE A 209 -13.03 2.12 -2.40
C PHE A 209 -14.42 2.24 -3.01
N LEU A 210 -14.52 3.00 -4.10
CA LEU A 210 -15.75 3.22 -4.84
C LEU A 210 -16.01 2.09 -5.84
N GLN A 211 -17.23 1.58 -5.82
CA GLN A 211 -17.71 0.52 -6.69
C GLN A 211 -19.04 0.92 -7.34
N ALA A 212 -19.18 0.72 -8.65
CA ALA A 212 -20.47 0.84 -9.31
C ALA A 212 -21.31 -0.43 -9.02
N LEU A 213 -22.57 -0.28 -8.61
CA LEU A 213 -23.48 -1.42 -8.40
C LEU A 213 -24.44 -1.60 -9.57
N SER A 214 -24.95 -0.50 -10.11
CA SER A 214 -25.84 -0.46 -11.27
C SER A 214 -25.65 0.85 -12.05
N LEU A 215 -26.47 1.09 -13.07
CA LEU A 215 -26.49 2.37 -13.79
C LEU A 215 -26.95 3.55 -12.91
N GLU A 216 -27.67 3.28 -11.82
CA GLU A 216 -28.28 4.30 -10.97
C GLU A 216 -27.65 4.37 -9.57
N LYS A 217 -26.98 3.30 -9.12
CA LYS A 217 -26.44 3.20 -7.77
C LYS A 217 -24.94 2.89 -7.77
N LYS A 218 -24.23 3.51 -6.84
CA LYS A 218 -22.84 3.21 -6.49
C LYS A 218 -22.71 2.98 -4.99
N LYS A 219 -21.64 2.28 -4.61
CA LYS A 219 -21.31 1.95 -3.23
C LYS A 219 -19.90 2.41 -2.92
N LEU A 220 -19.74 3.11 -1.80
CA LEU A 220 -18.45 3.44 -1.25
C LEU A 220 -18.15 2.52 -0.07
N ASN A 221 -17.09 1.73 -0.20
CA ASN A 221 -16.58 0.89 0.87
C ASN A 221 -15.58 1.70 1.70
N VAL A 222 -15.80 1.77 3.01
CA VAL A 222 -14.99 2.53 3.96
C VAL A 222 -14.32 1.54 4.92
N HIS A 223 -13.00 1.53 4.92
CA HIS A 223 -12.20 0.64 5.77
C HIS A 223 -11.53 1.44 6.86
N LEU A 224 -11.69 1.02 8.12
CA LEU A 224 -10.90 1.49 9.25
C LEU A 224 -9.85 0.42 9.54
N LEU A 225 -8.57 0.78 9.38
CA LEU A 225 -7.45 -0.15 9.54
C LEU A 225 -6.34 0.47 10.39
N PRO A 226 -5.49 -0.34 11.03
CA PRO A 226 -4.22 0.12 11.59
C PRO A 226 -3.33 0.79 10.52
N GLU A 227 -2.59 1.85 10.87
CA GLU A 227 -1.72 2.58 9.90
C GLU A 227 -0.57 1.70 9.36
N ASN A 228 -0.16 0.66 10.09
CA ASN A 228 0.90 -0.26 9.65
C ASN A 228 0.40 -1.39 8.72
N VAL A 229 -0.86 -1.34 8.28
CA VAL A 229 -1.35 -2.16 7.16
C VAL A 229 -1.03 -1.44 5.84
N PRO A 230 -0.24 -2.04 4.93
CA PRO A 230 0.11 -1.37 3.68
C PRO A 230 -1.10 -1.16 2.77
N VAL A 231 -1.27 0.06 2.25
CA VAL A 231 -2.36 0.40 1.33
C VAL A 231 -2.31 -0.46 0.06
N SER A 232 -1.11 -0.83 -0.40
CA SER A 232 -0.90 -1.72 -1.56
C SER A 232 -1.51 -3.12 -1.37
N GLU A 233 -1.57 -3.64 -0.13
CA GLU A 233 -2.26 -4.90 0.19
C GLU A 233 -3.78 -4.77 0.10
N VAL A 234 -4.31 -3.65 0.61
CA VAL A 234 -5.76 -3.42 0.59
C VAL A 234 -6.24 -3.20 -0.85
N GLN A 235 -5.47 -2.44 -1.64
CA GLN A 235 -5.76 -2.21 -3.06
C GLN A 235 -5.71 -3.50 -3.88
N SER A 236 -4.76 -4.41 -3.64
CA SER A 236 -4.65 -5.67 -4.40
C SER A 236 -5.85 -6.61 -4.17
N ARG A 237 -6.52 -6.48 -3.01
CA ARG A 237 -7.76 -7.20 -2.66
C ARG A 237 -9.03 -6.54 -3.18
N HIS A 238 -8.92 -5.32 -3.72
CA HIS A 238 -10.04 -4.52 -4.22
C HIS A 238 -9.80 -3.96 -5.63
N ARG A 239 -9.10 -4.72 -6.50
CA ARG A 239 -8.75 -4.29 -7.88
C ARG A 239 -9.96 -3.97 -8.76
N ASP A 240 -11.13 -4.53 -8.43
CA ASP A 240 -12.40 -4.25 -9.11
C ASP A 240 -13.03 -2.91 -8.69
N LYS A 241 -12.42 -2.21 -7.73
CA LYS A 241 -12.94 -0.98 -7.13
C LYS A 241 -11.93 0.15 -7.30
N LYS A 242 -12.44 1.38 -7.42
CA LYS A 242 -11.61 2.58 -7.51
C LYS A 242 -11.18 3.02 -6.11
N TYR A 243 -9.87 2.99 -5.84
CA TYR A 243 -9.32 3.64 -4.65
C TYR A 243 -9.48 5.16 -4.76
N THR A 244 -10.07 5.79 -3.75
CA THR A 244 -10.21 7.24 -3.66
C THR A 244 -9.22 7.79 -2.65
N GLU A 245 -8.17 8.43 -3.14
CA GLU A 245 -7.16 9.05 -2.30
C GLU A 245 -7.74 10.21 -1.48
N THR A 246 -7.40 10.24 -0.20
CA THR A 246 -7.80 11.30 0.74
C THR A 246 -6.84 11.30 1.92
N SER A 247 -6.92 12.33 2.78
CA SER A 247 -6.20 12.30 4.05
C SER A 247 -6.79 11.24 4.97
N SER A 248 -6.10 10.10 5.08
CA SER A 248 -6.61 8.88 5.71
C SER A 248 -6.36 8.82 7.22
N LYS A 249 -5.35 9.51 7.74
CA LYS A 249 -4.88 9.36 9.12
C LYS A 249 -5.95 9.69 10.18
N CYS A 250 -6.09 8.80 11.16
CA CYS A 250 -6.98 8.95 12.31
C CYS A 250 -6.37 8.28 13.56
N HIS A 251 -7.08 8.38 14.69
CA HIS A 251 -6.72 7.70 15.94
C HIS A 251 -7.84 6.74 16.33
N LEU A 252 -7.50 5.47 16.50
CA LEU A 252 -8.46 4.40 16.81
C LEU A 252 -8.09 3.72 18.12
N ILE A 253 -9.09 3.26 18.86
CA ILE A 253 -8.92 2.49 20.08
C ILE A 253 -9.44 1.08 19.79
N PRO A 254 -8.62 0.03 20.00
CA PRO A 254 -9.07 -1.35 19.83
C PRO A 254 -10.32 -1.67 20.67
N TYR A 255 -11.26 -2.40 20.07
CA TYR A 255 -12.54 -2.82 20.64
C TYR A 255 -13.50 -1.66 21.00
N GLN A 256 -13.23 -0.45 20.50
CA GLN A 256 -14.12 0.70 20.63
C GLN A 256 -15.16 0.71 19.50
N GLN A 257 -16.37 1.18 19.80
CA GLN A 257 -17.43 1.34 18.80
C GLN A 257 -17.32 2.68 18.08
N TYR A 258 -17.42 2.63 16.75
CA TYR A 258 -17.40 3.80 15.87
C TYR A 258 -18.66 3.83 15.01
N SER A 259 -18.99 5.02 14.49
CA SER A 259 -19.97 5.20 13.42
C SER A 259 -19.42 6.10 12.32
N LEU A 260 -19.82 5.84 11.09
CA LEU A 260 -19.59 6.73 9.96
C LEU A 260 -20.71 7.77 9.88
N CYS A 261 -20.35 9.05 9.84
CA CYS A 261 -21.26 10.12 9.45
C CYS A 261 -21.07 10.42 7.95
N CYS A 262 -22.19 10.65 7.26
CA CYS A 262 -22.23 10.94 5.84
C CYS A 262 -23.17 12.13 5.60
N GLU A 263 -22.73 13.08 4.78
CA GLU A 263 -23.57 14.12 4.19
C GLU A 263 -23.52 13.96 2.66
N PRO A 264 -24.66 13.96 1.96
CA PRO A 264 -26.02 14.23 2.46
C PRO A 264 -26.59 13.16 3.41
N GLU A 265 -27.49 13.54 4.34
CA GLU A 265 -28.01 12.66 5.42
C GLU A 265 -28.91 11.53 4.89
N GLU A 266 -29.45 11.69 3.68
CA GLU A 266 -30.22 10.67 2.96
C GLU A 266 -29.39 9.48 2.48
N CYS A 267 -28.05 9.57 2.54
CA CYS A 267 -27.18 8.44 2.19
C CYS A 267 -27.36 7.30 3.18
N GLU A 268 -27.62 6.10 2.66
CA GLU A 268 -27.72 4.90 3.50
C GLU A 268 -26.32 4.44 3.90
N VAL A 269 -26.06 4.40 5.21
CA VAL A 269 -24.82 3.92 5.81
C VAL A 269 -25.09 2.64 6.59
N GLN A 270 -24.32 1.59 6.31
CA GLN A 270 -24.36 0.36 7.09
C GLN A 270 -22.95 -0.15 7.48
N PRO A 271 -22.81 -0.83 8.62
CA PRO A 271 -23.76 -0.81 9.75
C PRO A 271 -23.84 0.59 10.39
N LYS A 272 -24.83 0.82 11.26
CA LYS A 272 -24.95 2.12 11.97
C LYS A 272 -23.76 2.38 12.91
N THR A 273 -23.22 1.31 13.48
CA THR A 273 -22.07 1.30 14.37
C THR A 273 -21.31 0.00 14.16
N GLU A 274 -19.99 0.04 14.28
CA GLU A 274 -19.14 -1.15 14.23
C GLU A 274 -18.04 -1.06 15.28
N MET A 275 -17.65 -2.20 15.84
CA MET A 275 -16.52 -2.30 16.75
C MET A 275 -15.21 -2.38 15.95
N PHE A 276 -14.23 -1.55 16.29
CA PHE A 276 -12.92 -1.62 15.66
C PHE A 276 -12.12 -2.81 16.20
N GLU A 277 -11.79 -3.75 15.33
CA GLU A 277 -10.89 -4.86 15.60
C GLU A 277 -9.60 -4.72 14.78
N PHE A 278 -8.51 -5.29 15.28
CA PHE A 278 -7.28 -5.37 14.51
C PHE A 278 -7.48 -6.26 13.28
N ASN A 279 -7.41 -5.68 12.09
CA ASN A 279 -7.42 -6.42 10.83
C ASN A 279 -6.09 -6.25 10.09
N PHE A 280 -5.26 -7.29 10.13
CA PHE A 280 -3.98 -7.34 9.41
C PHE A 280 -4.05 -8.20 8.13
N GLY A 281 -5.26 -8.53 7.67
CA GLY A 281 -5.50 -9.35 6.48
C GLY A 281 -5.65 -10.86 6.76
N PRO A 282 -5.78 -11.69 5.71
CA PRO A 282 -5.71 -11.32 4.30
C PRO A 282 -7.01 -10.71 3.74
N ASN A 283 -8.11 -10.82 4.48
CA ASN A 283 -9.43 -10.37 4.05
C ASN A 283 -9.73 -8.99 4.66
N TYR A 284 -9.47 -7.94 3.89
CA TYR A 284 -9.82 -6.58 4.28
C TYR A 284 -11.31 -6.34 3.97
N HIS A 285 -12.19 -6.63 4.91
CA HIS A 285 -13.60 -6.30 4.78
C HIS A 285 -13.83 -4.80 5.07
N PRO A 286 -14.78 -4.15 4.38
CA PRO A 286 -15.17 -2.79 4.72
C PRO A 286 -15.78 -2.75 6.11
N THR A 287 -15.43 -1.74 6.89
CA THR A 287 -16.04 -1.48 8.20
C THR A 287 -17.39 -0.81 8.05
N PHE A 288 -17.54 0.06 7.04
CA PHE A 288 -18.80 0.68 6.67
C PHE A 288 -18.98 0.69 5.15
N GLU A 289 -20.22 0.71 4.72
CA GLU A 289 -20.64 0.85 3.33
C GLU A 289 -21.62 2.01 3.22
N VAL A 290 -21.43 2.86 2.21
CA VAL A 290 -22.33 3.97 1.88
C VAL A 290 -22.96 3.72 0.52
N PHE A 291 -24.29 3.66 0.47
CA PHE A 291 -25.04 3.54 -0.78
C PHE A 291 -25.45 4.91 -1.28
N LEU A 292 -25.17 5.14 -2.56
CA LEU A 292 -25.19 6.45 -3.17
C LEU A 292 -25.92 6.36 -4.51
N ASP A 293 -26.76 7.35 -4.80
CA ASP A 293 -27.22 7.56 -6.17
C ASP A 293 -26.05 8.01 -7.06
N VAL A 294 -26.10 7.61 -8.33
CA VAL A 294 -25.02 7.88 -9.29
C VAL A 294 -24.76 9.38 -9.47
N ASN A 295 -25.81 10.20 -9.33
CA ASN A 295 -25.78 11.66 -9.43
C ASN A 295 -25.08 12.36 -8.25
N ILE A 296 -24.81 11.67 -7.14
CA ILE A 296 -24.10 12.23 -5.99
C ILE A 296 -22.60 12.25 -6.31
N GLU A 297 -22.08 13.37 -6.79
CA GLU A 297 -20.66 13.50 -7.16
C GLU A 297 -19.73 13.78 -5.98
N GLU A 298 -20.27 14.21 -4.85
CA GLU A 298 -19.50 14.56 -3.66
C GLU A 298 -20.27 14.14 -2.40
N VAL A 299 -19.53 13.61 -1.41
CA VAL A 299 -20.03 13.40 -0.04
C VAL A 299 -19.07 13.97 0.98
N ARG A 300 -19.57 14.23 2.19
CA ARG A 300 -18.72 14.51 3.35
C ARG A 300 -18.78 13.35 4.31
N LEU A 301 -17.62 12.79 4.64
CA LEU A 301 -17.51 11.62 5.50
C LEU A 301 -16.67 11.97 6.73
N GLY A 302 -17.07 11.46 7.89
CA GLY A 302 -16.33 11.56 9.14
C GLY A 302 -16.53 10.33 10.01
N ILE A 303 -15.54 9.97 10.84
CA ILE A 303 -15.65 8.86 11.81
C ILE A 303 -15.86 9.43 13.20
N LEU A 304 -16.91 8.96 13.87
CA LEU A 304 -17.28 9.35 15.22
C LEU A 304 -17.05 8.19 16.18
N ASP A 305 -16.38 8.46 17.29
CA ASP A 305 -16.35 7.56 18.46
C ASP A 305 -17.69 7.61 19.19
N LYS A 306 -18.25 6.44 19.53
CA LYS A 306 -19.51 6.30 20.28
C LYS A 306 -19.35 6.32 21.81
N THR A 307 -18.16 6.57 22.35
CA THR A 307 -18.00 6.88 23.79
C THR A 307 -18.81 8.11 24.22
N GLU A 308 -19.09 8.22 25.52
CA GLU A 308 -19.72 9.41 26.12
C GLU A 308 -18.90 10.67 25.77
N GLY A 309 -19.45 11.52 24.91
CA GLY A 309 -18.78 12.72 24.40
C GLY A 309 -18.67 12.80 22.87
N GLY A 310 -18.91 11.70 22.13
CA GLY A 310 -19.13 11.72 20.68
C GLY A 310 -18.00 12.38 19.88
N LYS A 311 -16.74 12.04 20.16
CA LYS A 311 -15.58 12.70 19.55
C LYS A 311 -15.41 12.27 18.09
N GLU A 312 -15.20 13.24 17.21
CA GLU A 312 -14.79 12.98 15.84
C GLU A 312 -13.30 12.61 15.80
N VAL A 313 -12.99 11.39 15.34
CA VAL A 313 -11.62 10.85 15.27
C VAL A 313 -11.02 10.93 13.87
N TRP A 314 -11.88 11.13 12.87
CA TRP A 314 -11.51 11.46 11.50
C TRP A 314 -12.50 12.52 11.02
N ASN A 315 -12.06 13.79 11.05
CA ASN A 315 -12.89 14.95 10.75
C ASN A 315 -13.58 14.86 9.39
N ARG A 316 -14.79 15.42 9.30
CA ARG A 316 -15.58 15.53 8.07
C ARG A 316 -14.76 16.12 6.94
N ARG A 317 -14.53 15.30 5.92
CA ARG A 317 -13.79 15.65 4.71
C ARG A 317 -14.68 15.50 3.49
N ARG A 318 -14.52 16.42 2.55
CA ARG A 318 -15.16 16.35 1.22
C ARG A 318 -14.47 15.27 0.40
N ILE A 319 -15.25 14.34 -0.13
CA ILE A 319 -14.80 13.22 -0.95
C ILE A 319 -15.49 13.33 -2.30
N PHE A 320 -14.70 13.51 -3.35
CA PHE A 320 -15.19 13.50 -4.72
C PHE A 320 -15.36 12.05 -5.19
N LEU A 321 -16.61 11.71 -5.50
CA LEU A 321 -17.06 10.38 -5.92
C LEU A 321 -17.13 10.28 -7.43
N THR A 322 -16.11 10.79 -8.12
CA THR A 322 -16.00 10.65 -9.58
C THR A 322 -16.07 9.17 -9.90
N ALA A 323 -17.22 8.74 -10.39
CA ALA A 323 -17.40 7.40 -10.93
C ALA A 323 -16.43 7.27 -12.11
N PRO A 324 -15.90 6.07 -12.38
CA PRO A 324 -15.38 5.82 -13.70
C PRO A 324 -16.54 6.00 -14.69
N SER A 325 -16.51 7.06 -15.49
CA SER A 325 -16.69 6.80 -16.92
C SER A 325 -15.67 5.70 -17.23
N LYS A 326 -16.15 4.58 -17.78
CA LYS A 326 -15.37 3.39 -18.17
C LYS A 326 -13.88 3.69 -18.38
N GLY A 327 -13.01 2.94 -17.71
CA GLY A 327 -11.56 3.08 -17.73
C GLY A 327 -10.98 3.76 -18.97
N VAL A 328 -10.83 5.07 -18.86
CA VAL A 328 -9.96 5.87 -19.71
C VAL A 328 -9.04 6.52 -18.69
N GLU A 329 -7.82 5.96 -18.56
CA GLU A 329 -6.65 6.79 -18.26
C GLU A 329 -6.88 8.12 -18.98
N PRO A 330 -6.74 9.31 -18.34
CA PRO A 330 -6.94 10.58 -19.06
C PRO A 330 -6.23 10.44 -20.40
N PRO A 331 -6.97 10.56 -21.54
CA PRO A 331 -6.45 10.13 -22.81
C PRO A 331 -5.12 10.83 -22.97
N LYS A 332 -4.04 10.05 -23.12
CA LYS A 332 -2.70 10.63 -23.23
C LYS A 332 -2.80 11.73 -24.30
N PRO A 333 -2.22 12.93 -24.10
CA PRO A 333 -2.46 14.08 -24.98
C PRO A 333 -2.31 13.76 -26.48
N GLU A 334 -1.46 12.78 -26.80
CA GLU A 334 -1.24 12.22 -28.13
C GLU A 334 -2.50 11.56 -28.71
N ILE A 335 -3.21 10.78 -27.91
CA ILE A 335 -4.44 10.06 -28.28
C ILE A 335 -5.60 11.03 -28.41
N GLU A 336 -5.73 11.97 -27.46
CA GLU A 336 -6.75 13.02 -27.51
C GLU A 336 -6.59 13.91 -28.74
N PHE A 337 -5.34 14.27 -29.08
CA PHE A 337 -5.04 15.03 -30.28
C PHE A 337 -5.53 14.33 -31.55
N VAL A 338 -5.23 13.03 -31.71
CA VAL A 338 -5.61 12.26 -32.91
C VAL A 338 -7.13 12.14 -33.01
N ASN A 339 -7.80 11.84 -31.89
CA ASN A 339 -9.26 11.72 -31.86
C ASN A 339 -9.95 13.07 -32.16
N THR A 340 -9.42 14.17 -31.63
CA THR A 340 -9.98 15.52 -31.79
C THR A 340 -9.77 16.07 -33.20
N HIS A 341 -8.61 15.78 -33.80
CA HIS A 341 -8.20 16.37 -35.08
C HIS A 341 -8.41 15.46 -36.30
N GLY A 342 -8.96 14.26 -36.15
CA GLY A 342 -9.12 13.27 -37.23
C GLY A 342 -9.65 13.85 -38.55
N GLY A 343 -10.68 14.70 -38.50
CA GLY A 343 -11.22 15.37 -39.69
C GLY A 343 -10.23 16.31 -40.40
N LYS A 344 -9.45 17.08 -39.64
CA LYS A 344 -8.40 17.97 -40.18
C LYS A 344 -7.21 17.17 -40.68
N LEU A 345 -6.86 16.08 -40.00
CA LEU A 345 -5.80 15.16 -40.42
C LEU A 345 -6.12 14.49 -41.75
N ILE A 346 -7.36 14.04 -41.95
CA ILE A 346 -7.84 13.48 -43.24
C ILE A 346 -7.63 14.46 -44.40
N GLN A 347 -7.83 15.75 -44.16
CA GLN A 347 -7.74 16.78 -45.20
C GLN A 347 -6.31 17.24 -45.45
N ARG A 348 -5.51 17.39 -44.39
CA ARG A 348 -4.24 18.13 -44.44
C ARG A 348 -3.01 17.24 -44.44
N VAL A 349 -3.09 16.00 -43.94
CA VAL A 349 -1.92 15.11 -43.86
C VAL A 349 -1.47 14.74 -45.26
N SER A 350 -0.22 15.09 -45.56
CA SER A 350 0.39 14.87 -46.84
C SER A 350 1.24 13.57 -46.89
N SER A 351 1.69 13.10 -45.74
CA SER A 351 2.69 12.02 -45.61
C SER A 351 2.07 10.67 -45.21
N VAL A 352 0.81 10.41 -45.62
CA VAL A 352 0.01 9.25 -45.21
C VAL A 352 0.76 7.91 -45.41
N MET A 353 1.40 7.72 -46.58
CA MET A 353 2.11 6.48 -46.86
C MET A 353 3.42 6.33 -46.09
N ALA A 354 4.16 7.42 -45.84
CA ALA A 354 5.40 7.37 -45.05
C ALA A 354 5.11 6.97 -43.58
N ILE A 355 4.00 7.47 -43.04
CA ILE A 355 3.52 7.10 -41.71
C ILE A 355 3.05 5.63 -41.71
N ALA A 356 2.26 5.21 -42.70
CA ALA A 356 1.80 3.82 -42.82
C ALA A 356 2.97 2.82 -42.98
N ASP A 357 3.99 3.16 -43.76
CA ASP A 357 5.20 2.35 -43.93
C ASP A 357 5.95 2.20 -42.61
N SER A 358 6.07 3.28 -41.84
CA SER A 358 6.70 3.27 -40.52
C SER A 358 5.94 2.40 -39.52
N LEU A 359 4.60 2.51 -39.48
CA LEU A 359 3.75 1.66 -38.65
C LEU A 359 3.84 0.18 -39.04
N LYS A 360 3.90 -0.13 -40.34
CA LYS A 360 4.12 -1.50 -40.82
C LYS A 360 5.48 -2.04 -40.41
N SER A 361 6.55 -1.25 -40.54
CA SER A 361 7.91 -1.66 -40.18
C SER A 361 8.05 -2.01 -38.69
N LYS A 362 7.24 -1.37 -37.84
CA LYS A 362 7.15 -1.64 -36.40
C LYS A 362 6.16 -2.75 -36.03
N ASN A 363 5.61 -3.47 -37.01
CA ASN A 363 4.57 -4.49 -36.84
C ASN A 363 3.30 -3.99 -36.12
N MET A 364 2.99 -2.69 -36.21
CA MET A 364 1.81 -2.09 -35.57
C MET A 364 0.56 -2.14 -36.45
N ILE A 365 0.73 -2.32 -37.76
CA ILE A 365 -0.34 -2.63 -38.70
C ILE A 365 0.04 -3.85 -39.54
N THR A 366 -0.94 -4.67 -39.89
CA THR A 366 -0.70 -5.90 -40.66
C THR A 366 -0.42 -5.58 -42.13
N SER A 367 0.21 -6.52 -42.85
CA SER A 367 0.44 -6.36 -44.29
C SER A 367 -0.86 -6.24 -45.10
N GLU A 368 -1.96 -6.84 -44.61
CA GLU A 368 -3.29 -6.74 -45.22
C GLU A 368 -3.87 -5.33 -45.06
N ILE A 369 -3.87 -4.80 -43.82
CA ILE A 369 -4.34 -3.44 -43.52
C ILE A 369 -3.51 -2.40 -44.30
N TRP A 370 -2.18 -2.54 -44.29
CA TRP A 370 -1.31 -1.67 -45.08
C TRP A 370 -1.58 -1.78 -46.58
N GLY A 371 -1.88 -2.99 -47.09
CA GLY A 371 -2.26 -3.21 -48.48
C GLY A 371 -3.54 -2.46 -48.86
N LYS A 372 -4.56 -2.49 -47.99
CA LYS A 372 -5.81 -1.72 -48.13
C LYS A 372 -5.52 -0.22 -48.21
N ILE A 373 -4.73 0.32 -47.26
CA ILE A 373 -4.36 1.73 -47.22
C ILE A 373 -3.60 2.15 -48.50
N LYS A 374 -2.68 1.30 -48.98
CA LYS A 374 -1.89 1.58 -50.19
C LYS A 374 -2.77 1.65 -51.44
N ALA A 375 -3.77 0.78 -51.54
CA ALA A 375 -4.67 0.67 -52.68
C ALA A 375 -5.81 1.70 -52.71
N ALA A 376 -6.15 2.29 -51.56
CA ALA A 376 -7.24 3.26 -51.45
C ALA A 376 -6.93 4.56 -52.22
N GLU A 377 -7.89 5.12 -52.94
CA GLU A 377 -7.78 6.45 -53.55
C GLU A 377 -9.10 7.20 -53.35
N PRO A 378 -9.09 8.54 -53.22
CA PRO A 378 -7.94 9.44 -53.22
C PRO A 378 -7.17 9.41 -51.87
N LYS A 379 -6.11 10.21 -51.73
CA LYS A 379 -5.28 10.33 -50.51
C LYS A 379 -6.06 10.47 -49.19
N GLN A 380 -7.19 11.16 -49.21
CA GLN A 380 -8.06 11.32 -48.04
C GLN A 380 -8.67 9.98 -47.61
N GLN A 381 -8.95 9.08 -48.56
CA GLN A 381 -9.40 7.73 -48.25
C GLN A 381 -8.28 6.90 -47.63
N LYS A 382 -7.03 7.03 -48.12
CA LYS A 382 -5.87 6.40 -47.44
C LYS A 382 -5.77 6.81 -45.98
N MET A 383 -5.99 8.11 -45.70
CA MET A 383 -5.92 8.63 -44.34
C MET A 383 -7.10 8.15 -43.47
N ARG A 384 -8.31 8.00 -44.03
CA ARG A 384 -9.45 7.42 -43.32
C ARG A 384 -9.19 5.96 -42.95
N ASP A 385 -8.72 5.17 -43.90
CA ASP A 385 -8.39 3.76 -43.67
C ASP A 385 -7.23 3.60 -42.67
N LEU A 386 -6.29 4.55 -42.67
CA LEU A 386 -5.23 4.59 -41.67
C LEU A 386 -5.79 4.89 -40.27
N LEU A 387 -6.66 5.89 -40.10
CA LEU A 387 -7.28 6.19 -38.81
C LEU A 387 -8.12 5.01 -38.27
N GLU A 388 -8.87 4.32 -39.15
CA GLU A 388 -9.60 3.09 -38.80
C GLU A 388 -8.65 1.98 -38.30
N ALA A 389 -7.47 1.86 -38.91
CA ALA A 389 -6.44 0.94 -38.44
C ALA A 389 -5.87 1.34 -37.06
N LEU A 390 -5.74 2.64 -36.78
CA LEU A 390 -5.31 3.12 -35.45
C LEU A 390 -6.34 2.79 -34.37
N ASP A 391 -7.64 2.96 -34.68
CA ASP A 391 -8.73 2.60 -33.77
C ASP A 391 -8.73 1.10 -33.46
N SER A 392 -8.48 0.27 -34.47
CA SER A 392 -8.38 -1.18 -34.32
C SER A 392 -7.10 -1.64 -33.59
N GLY A 393 -6.01 -0.87 -33.71
CA GLY A 393 -4.73 -1.14 -33.07
C GLY A 393 -4.62 -0.63 -31.62
N GLY A 394 -5.55 0.20 -31.17
CA GLY A 394 -5.61 0.73 -29.80
C GLY A 394 -4.61 1.86 -29.51
N ASP A 395 -4.58 2.29 -28.25
CA ASP A 395 -3.90 3.50 -27.78
C ASP A 395 -2.39 3.55 -28.10
N SER A 396 -1.70 2.40 -28.04
CA SER A 396 -0.27 2.33 -28.39
C SER A 396 0.00 2.67 -29.86
N VAL A 397 -0.91 2.31 -30.77
CA VAL A 397 -0.75 2.57 -32.20
C VAL A 397 -1.09 4.03 -32.52
N LYS A 398 -2.08 4.62 -31.82
CA LYS A 398 -2.39 6.05 -31.90
C LYS A 398 -1.26 6.94 -31.39
N ALA A 399 -0.66 6.58 -30.25
CA ALA A 399 0.49 7.32 -29.70
C ALA A 399 1.68 7.32 -30.67
N GLU A 400 1.97 6.16 -31.28
CA GLU A 400 3.03 6.06 -32.28
C GLU A 400 2.70 6.84 -33.56
N PHE A 401 1.44 6.82 -34.02
CA PHE A 401 1.01 7.64 -35.14
C PHE A 401 1.23 9.13 -34.86
N TYR A 402 0.86 9.62 -33.68
CA TYR A 402 1.08 11.02 -33.30
C TYR A 402 2.57 11.37 -33.27
N ARG A 403 3.42 10.48 -32.74
CA ARG A 403 4.88 10.63 -32.77
C ARG A 403 5.40 10.76 -34.22
N LEU A 404 4.96 9.87 -35.11
CA LEU A 404 5.31 9.91 -36.54
C LEU A 404 4.77 11.16 -37.24
N LEU A 405 3.60 11.64 -36.84
CA LEU A 405 3.02 12.87 -37.37
C LEU A 405 3.87 14.09 -36.98
N LYS A 406 4.40 14.14 -35.74
CA LYS A 406 5.36 15.17 -35.30
C LYS A 406 6.67 15.12 -36.08
N GLU A 407 7.13 13.94 -36.47
CA GLU A 407 8.36 13.77 -37.26
C GLU A 407 8.17 14.17 -38.72
N ASN A 408 7.04 13.82 -39.32
CA ASN A 408 6.81 14.04 -40.74
C ASN A 408 6.17 15.41 -41.05
N GLU A 409 5.31 15.91 -40.16
CA GLU A 409 4.53 17.14 -40.36
C GLU A 409 4.46 18.02 -39.10
N PRO A 410 5.60 18.45 -38.54
CA PRO A 410 5.65 19.21 -37.28
C PRO A 410 4.82 20.49 -37.33
N GLN A 411 4.88 21.24 -38.44
CA GLN A 411 4.12 22.49 -38.62
C GLN A 411 2.60 22.27 -38.53
N LEU A 412 2.10 21.14 -39.06
CA LEU A 412 0.68 20.81 -38.98
C LEU A 412 0.28 20.50 -37.53
N VAL A 413 1.15 19.81 -36.78
CA VAL A 413 0.89 19.51 -35.38
C VAL A 413 0.90 20.77 -34.53
N ASP A 414 1.92 21.61 -34.67
CA ASP A 414 2.04 22.87 -33.91
C ASP A 414 0.84 23.80 -34.12
N GLU A 415 0.34 23.92 -35.36
CA GLU A 415 -0.86 24.69 -35.68
C GLU A 415 -2.14 24.13 -35.04
N LEU A 416 -2.28 22.80 -35.03
CA LEU A 416 -3.44 22.13 -34.47
C LEU A 416 -3.41 22.13 -32.93
N GLU A 417 -2.23 22.13 -32.32
CA GLU A 417 -2.03 22.26 -30.87
C GLU A 417 -2.22 23.70 -30.37
N SER A 418 -1.78 24.71 -31.14
CA SER A 418 -1.81 26.11 -30.71
C SER A 418 -3.19 26.78 -30.75
N GLY A 419 -4.22 26.09 -31.26
CA GLY A 419 -5.57 26.63 -31.42
C GLY A 419 -5.65 27.80 -32.43
N PRO A 420 -6.86 28.29 -32.77
CA PRO A 420 -7.00 29.39 -33.71
C PRO A 420 -6.38 30.67 -33.12
N SER A 421 -5.30 31.15 -33.74
CA SER A 421 -4.66 32.43 -33.44
C SER A 421 -5.69 33.55 -33.58
N ARG A 422 -5.94 34.32 -32.51
CA ARG A 422 -6.76 35.54 -32.57
C ARG A 422 -6.10 36.53 -33.54
N PRO A 423 -6.85 37.17 -34.47
CA PRO A 423 -6.30 38.28 -35.23
C PRO A 423 -6.03 39.47 -34.28
N SER A 424 -4.87 40.08 -34.43
CA SER A 424 -4.43 41.26 -33.68
C SER A 424 -5.40 42.43 -33.91
N PRO A 425 -5.82 43.18 -32.87
CA PRO A 425 -6.63 44.38 -33.06
C PRO A 425 -5.77 45.47 -33.73
N GLN A 426 -6.29 46.07 -34.81
CA GLN A 426 -5.86 47.36 -35.33
C GLN A 426 -6.41 48.50 -34.48
#